data_AF-A0AB34Z7Z4-F1
#
_entry.id   AF-A0AB34Z7Z4-F1
#
_cell.length_a   1.000
_cell.length_b   1.000
_cell.length_c   1.000
_cell.angle_alpha   90.00
_cell.angle_beta   90.00
_cell.angle_gamma   90.00
#
_symmetry.space_group_name_H-M   'P 1'
#
loop_
_entity.id
_entity.type
_entity.pdbx_description
1 polymer ?
#
loop_
_entity_poly.entity_id
_entity_poly.type
_entity_poly.pdbx_seq_one_letter_code
_entity_poly.pdbx_strand_id
1 'polypeptide(L)'
;MSKSLRYAALCLAALAVAGCKQQPADPAPSVPKPAVSAPAAATGNDARARALHVLETRLQGDHFYPDNCLSIIAEDDAAPTPDAFEFAVHERHGNECPGDPQTSPVRDRFRVQADGTVFWYDVVNADFVDYAEHARSMQ
;
A
#
# COMPACT_ATOMS: atom_id res chain seq x y z
N MET A 1 41.58 -10.49 -51.35
CA MET A 1 40.68 -11.52 -51.92
C MET A 1 39.28 -11.22 -51.39
N SER A 2 38.38 -10.47 -52.03
CA SER A 2 37.97 -10.33 -53.46
C SER A 2 36.84 -11.26 -53.89
N LYS A 3 35.58 -10.80 -53.68
CA LYS A 3 34.31 -11.04 -54.41
C LYS A 3 33.37 -9.86 -54.04
N SER A 4 32.69 -9.07 -54.89
CA SER A 4 32.51 -9.04 -56.36
C SER A 4 31.72 -10.21 -56.96
N LEU A 5 30.76 -10.03 -57.89
CA LEU A 5 30.54 -9.00 -58.92
C LEU A 5 29.08 -8.46 -58.97
N ARG A 6 28.96 -7.18 -59.39
CA ARG A 6 28.06 -6.55 -60.39
C ARG A 6 26.67 -7.14 -60.73
N TYR A 7 25.69 -6.24 -60.88
CA TYR A 7 24.88 -6.14 -62.11
C TYR A 7 24.68 -4.67 -62.53
N ALA A 8 24.64 -4.43 -63.84
CA ALA A 8 24.28 -3.15 -64.48
C ALA A 8 22.82 -3.26 -65.01
N ALA A 9 22.16 -2.29 -65.65
CA ALA A 9 22.58 -1.02 -66.25
C ALA A 9 21.41 -0.01 -66.34
N LEU A 10 21.76 1.22 -66.73
CA LEU A 10 20.95 2.38 -67.12
C LEU A 10 19.58 2.11 -67.79
N CYS A 11 18.61 2.98 -67.49
CA CYS A 11 17.72 3.55 -68.50
C CYS A 11 17.33 5.00 -68.11
N LEU A 12 17.56 5.96 -69.01
CA LEU A 12 17.15 7.36 -68.89
C LEU A 12 15.72 7.52 -69.42
N ALA A 13 14.85 8.19 -68.67
CA ALA A 13 13.60 8.75 -69.17
C ALA A 13 13.33 10.10 -68.49
N ALA A 14 13.57 11.19 -69.21
CA ALA A 14 13.19 12.53 -68.77
C ALA A 14 11.76 12.80 -69.21
N LEU A 15 10.85 13.02 -68.25
CA LEU A 15 9.51 13.57 -68.49
C LEU A 15 9.29 14.73 -67.52
N ALA A 16 9.43 15.95 -68.05
CA ALA A 16 9.06 17.16 -67.34
C ALA A 16 7.54 17.26 -67.31
N VAL A 17 6.93 17.14 -66.13
CA VAL A 17 5.53 17.47 -65.90
C VAL A 17 5.49 18.65 -64.93
N ALA A 18 5.04 19.79 -65.41
CA ALA A 18 4.78 20.96 -64.59
C ALA A 18 3.46 20.77 -63.83
N GLY A 19 3.41 21.11 -62.55
CA GLY A 19 2.15 21.20 -61.81
C GLY A 19 2.27 20.96 -60.30
N CYS A 20 1.80 21.94 -59.52
CA CYS A 20 1.40 21.82 -58.11
C CYS A 20 2.44 21.26 -57.13
N LYS A 21 3.21 22.17 -56.50
CA LYS A 21 3.83 21.89 -55.20
C LYS A 21 2.74 21.57 -54.16
N GLN A 22 2.62 20.31 -53.79
CA GLN A 22 1.91 19.95 -52.55
C GLN A 22 2.84 20.26 -51.38
N GLN A 23 2.54 21.34 -50.67
CA GLN A 23 3.20 21.63 -49.40
C GLN A 23 2.81 20.53 -48.41
N PRO A 24 3.77 19.90 -47.70
CA PRO A 24 3.44 19.00 -46.60
C PRO A 24 2.54 19.74 -45.60
N ALA A 25 1.46 19.11 -45.18
CA ALA A 25 0.65 19.65 -44.10
C ALA A 25 1.50 19.69 -42.82
N ASP A 26 1.47 20.82 -42.11
CA ASP A 26 2.11 20.93 -40.79
C ASP A 26 1.57 19.84 -39.86
N PRO A 27 2.41 19.22 -39.01
CA PRO A 27 1.92 18.32 -37.98
C PRO A 27 0.92 19.05 -37.09
N ALA A 28 -0.29 18.51 -36.96
CA ALA A 28 -1.29 19.08 -36.07
C ALA A 28 -0.72 19.17 -34.64
N PRO A 29 -0.87 20.31 -33.93
CA PRO A 29 -0.33 20.46 -32.60
C PRO A 29 -0.93 19.40 -31.68
N SER A 30 -0.08 18.55 -31.13
CA SER A 30 -0.48 17.49 -30.21
C SER A 30 -1.10 18.13 -28.97
N VAL A 31 -2.41 17.93 -28.77
CA VAL A 31 -3.08 18.37 -27.55
C VAL A 31 -2.37 17.70 -26.36
N PRO A 32 -1.85 18.46 -25.37
CA PRO A 32 -1.21 17.86 -24.22
C PRO A 32 -2.18 16.92 -23.51
N LYS A 33 -1.83 15.63 -23.45
CA LYS A 33 -2.58 14.66 -22.65
C LYS A 33 -2.61 15.19 -21.21
N PRO A 34 -3.78 15.36 -20.58
CA PRO A 34 -3.84 15.79 -19.18
C PRO A 34 -2.98 14.87 -18.33
N ALA A 35 -2.00 15.45 -17.64
CA ALA A 35 -1.25 14.73 -16.64
C ALA A 35 -2.24 14.31 -15.55
N VAL A 36 -2.51 13.01 -15.44
CA VAL A 36 -3.24 12.47 -14.31
C VAL A 36 -2.32 12.63 -13.11
N SER A 37 -2.58 13.65 -12.30
CA SER A 37 -1.87 13.86 -11.04
C SER A 37 -1.98 12.58 -10.22
N ALA A 38 -0.83 12.00 -9.86
CA ALA A 38 -0.81 10.92 -8.88
C ALA A 38 -1.50 11.40 -7.60
N PRO A 39 -2.29 10.56 -6.91
CA PRO A 39 -2.83 10.91 -5.61
C PRO A 39 -1.71 11.40 -4.68
N ALA A 40 -1.99 12.44 -3.90
CA ALA A 40 -1.04 12.89 -2.88
C ALA A 40 -0.72 11.72 -1.95
N ALA A 41 0.56 11.56 -1.60
CA ALA A 41 0.96 10.56 -0.62
C ALA A 41 0.18 10.81 0.68
N ALA A 42 -0.49 9.77 1.18
CA ALA A 42 -1.21 9.84 2.44
C ALA A 42 -0.25 10.22 3.56
N THR A 43 -0.68 11.06 4.51
CA THR A 43 0.17 11.39 5.66
C THR A 43 0.28 10.18 6.58
N GLY A 44 1.33 10.14 7.41
CA GLY A 44 1.50 9.06 8.40
C GLY A 44 0.31 8.91 9.35
N ASN A 45 -0.37 10.03 9.67
CA ASN A 45 -1.59 10.02 10.48
C ASN A 45 -2.76 9.35 9.76
N ASP A 46 -2.94 9.61 8.46
CA ASP A 46 -3.99 8.96 7.66
C ASP A 46 -3.72 7.46 7.52
N ALA A 47 -2.45 7.07 7.41
CA ALA A 47 -2.04 5.68 7.33
C ALA A 47 -2.27 4.94 8.67
N ARG A 48 -1.88 5.54 9.80
CA ARG A 48 -2.16 5.01 11.15
C ARG A 48 -3.66 4.86 11.40
N ALA A 49 -4.48 5.84 11.00
CA ALA A 49 -5.94 5.76 11.14
C ALA A 49 -6.56 4.61 10.32
N ARG A 50 -6.08 4.38 9.09
CA ARG A 50 -6.49 3.21 8.29
C ARG A 50 -6.06 1.90 8.93
N ALA A 51 -4.83 1.83 9.45
CA ALA A 51 -4.29 0.65 10.11
C ALA A 51 -5.08 0.28 11.38
N LEU A 52 -5.47 1.27 12.20
CA LEU A 52 -6.36 1.08 13.35
C LEU A 52 -7.72 0.52 12.90
N HIS A 53 -8.33 1.11 11.88
CA HIS A 53 -9.64 0.66 11.38
C HIS A 53 -9.61 -0.78 10.83
N VAL A 54 -8.50 -1.19 10.20
CA VAL A 54 -8.29 -2.59 9.78
C VAL A 54 -8.25 -3.53 10.99
N LEU A 55 -7.52 -3.16 12.05
CA LEU A 55 -7.43 -3.96 13.28
C LEU A 55 -8.79 -4.06 13.99
N GLU A 56 -9.49 -2.95 14.19
CA GLU A 56 -10.83 -2.91 14.79
C GLU A 56 -11.81 -3.81 14.03
N THR A 57 -11.86 -3.67 12.71
CA THR A 57 -12.74 -4.48 11.83
C THR A 57 -12.40 -5.97 11.92
N ARG A 58 -11.12 -6.32 12.00
CA ARG A 58 -10.65 -7.71 12.11
C ARG A 58 -11.08 -8.34 13.43
N LEU A 59 -10.74 -7.69 14.55
CA LEU A 59 -11.05 -8.17 15.90
C LEU A 59 -12.56 -8.26 16.15
N GLN A 60 -13.33 -7.30 15.64
CA GLN A 60 -14.79 -7.33 15.71
C GLN A 60 -15.39 -8.46 14.86
N GLY A 61 -14.93 -8.64 13.62
CA GLY A 61 -15.42 -9.69 12.72
C GLY A 61 -15.17 -11.09 13.26
N ASP A 62 -13.98 -11.32 13.82
CA ASP A 62 -13.60 -12.59 14.43
C ASP A 62 -14.19 -12.80 15.85
N HIS A 63 -14.91 -11.80 16.38
CA HIS A 63 -15.46 -11.78 17.76
C HIS A 63 -14.39 -12.08 18.81
N PHE A 64 -13.16 -11.58 18.60
CA PHE A 64 -11.99 -12.03 19.35
C PHE A 64 -12.11 -11.71 20.86
N TYR A 65 -12.76 -10.60 21.18
CA TYR A 65 -13.05 -10.20 22.55
C TYR A 65 -14.57 -10.27 22.82
N PRO A 66 -15.00 -10.92 23.92
CA PRO A 66 -16.42 -11.16 24.19
C PRO A 66 -17.13 -9.97 24.86
N ASP A 67 -16.38 -8.97 25.35
CA ASP A 67 -16.88 -7.83 26.09
C ASP A 67 -16.44 -6.49 25.48
N ASN A 68 -17.05 -5.41 25.96
CA ASN A 68 -16.77 -4.04 25.52
C ASN A 68 -15.84 -3.29 26.50
N CYS A 69 -15.09 -4.01 27.33
CA CYS A 69 -14.24 -3.46 28.39
C CYS A 69 -12.78 -3.31 27.96
N LEU A 70 -12.57 -3.03 26.68
CA LEU A 70 -11.26 -2.85 26.07
C LEU A 70 -11.12 -1.47 25.41
N SER A 71 -9.88 -1.05 25.16
CA SER A 71 -9.55 0.10 24.32
C SER A 71 -8.28 -0.18 23.53
N ILE A 72 -8.29 0.14 22.24
CA ILE A 72 -7.11 0.03 21.38
C ILE A 72 -6.36 1.36 21.42
N ILE A 73 -5.06 1.32 21.71
CA ILE A 73 -4.18 2.48 21.82
C ILE A 73 -2.99 2.27 20.88
N ALA A 74 -2.64 3.26 20.07
CA ALA A 74 -1.42 3.21 19.28
C ALA A 74 -0.20 3.32 20.20
N GLU A 75 0.73 2.37 20.10
CA GLU A 75 2.03 2.48 20.76
C GLU A 75 2.99 3.24 19.82
N ASP A 76 3.69 4.25 20.36
CA ASP A 76 4.70 5.01 19.62
C ASP A 76 6.08 4.40 19.87
N ASP A 77 6.62 3.72 18.87
CA ASP A 77 7.96 3.13 18.93
C ASP A 77 9.06 4.20 19.08
N ALA A 78 10.05 3.90 19.93
CA ALA A 78 11.28 4.68 20.01
C ALA A 78 12.09 4.67 18.70
N ALA A 79 11.83 3.69 17.82
CA ALA A 79 12.35 3.59 16.46
C ALA A 79 11.20 3.22 15.51
N PRO A 80 10.51 4.20 14.89
CA PRO A 80 9.34 3.92 14.07
C PRO A 80 9.71 3.09 12.84
N THR A 81 9.03 1.96 12.67
CA THR A 81 9.17 1.11 11.48
C THR A 81 8.40 1.74 10.32
N PRO A 82 9.03 2.00 9.15
CA PRO A 82 8.31 2.52 7.98
C PRO A 82 7.15 1.61 7.59
N ASP A 83 6.00 2.21 7.29
CA ASP A 83 4.79 1.52 6.83
C ASP A 83 4.24 0.43 7.79
N ALA A 84 4.60 0.48 9.07
CA ALA A 84 4.01 -0.36 10.12
C ALA A 84 3.54 0.48 11.31
N PHE A 85 2.46 0.03 11.96
CA PHE A 85 1.79 0.72 13.06
C PHE A 85 1.49 -0.28 14.17
N GLU A 86 1.97 0.01 15.38
CA GLU A 86 1.76 -0.85 16.54
C GLU A 86 0.61 -0.36 17.42
N PHE A 87 -0.17 -1.31 17.93
CA PHE A 87 -1.35 -1.06 18.74
C PHE A 87 -1.42 -2.06 19.89
N ALA A 88 -1.58 -1.54 21.10
CA ALA A 88 -1.92 -2.33 22.28
C ALA A 88 -3.43 -2.35 22.49
N VAL A 89 -3.97 -3.54 22.77
CA VAL A 89 -5.32 -3.69 23.31
C VAL A 89 -5.20 -3.67 24.82
N HIS A 90 -5.80 -2.67 25.45
CA HIS A 90 -5.82 -2.51 26.90
C HIS A 90 -7.15 -2.93 27.51
N GLU A 91 -7.11 -3.55 28.69
CA GLU A 91 -8.26 -3.65 29.57
C GLU A 91 -8.60 -2.26 30.15
N ARG A 92 -9.89 -1.93 30.14
CA ARG A 92 -10.47 -0.68 30.65
C ARG A 92 -11.33 -1.01 31.86
N HIS A 93 -11.04 -0.35 32.98
CA HIS A 93 -11.76 -0.53 34.24
C HIS A 93 -12.61 0.70 34.60
N GLY A 94 -13.70 0.48 35.34
CA GLY A 94 -14.72 1.50 35.57
C GLY A 94 -15.77 1.57 34.46
N ASN A 95 -16.80 2.40 34.63
CA ASN A 95 -17.98 2.45 33.72
C ASN A 95 -18.56 1.05 33.44
N GLU A 96 -18.93 0.35 34.53
CA GLU A 96 -19.41 -1.04 34.55
C GLU A 96 -18.37 -2.14 34.25
N CYS A 97 -17.17 -1.79 33.77
CA CYS A 97 -16.08 -2.74 33.61
C CYS A 97 -15.37 -3.03 34.95
N PRO A 98 -15.22 -4.31 35.36
CA PRO A 98 -14.58 -4.69 36.61
C PRO A 98 -13.07 -4.46 36.57
N GLY A 99 -12.43 -4.31 37.74
CA GLY A 99 -10.99 -4.11 37.87
C GLY A 99 -10.64 -2.84 38.67
N ASP A 100 -9.35 -2.53 38.79
CA ASP A 100 -8.87 -1.30 39.44
C ASP A 100 -8.86 -0.13 38.42
N PRO A 101 -9.66 0.93 38.61
CA PRO A 101 -9.70 2.10 37.73
C PRO A 101 -8.39 2.89 37.63
N GLN A 102 -7.37 2.59 38.44
CA GLN A 102 -6.02 3.17 38.34
C GLN A 102 -5.07 2.33 37.48
N THR A 103 -5.56 1.24 36.90
CA THR A 103 -4.81 0.36 36.01
C THR A 103 -5.49 0.23 34.66
N SER A 104 -4.69 0.05 33.61
CA SER A 104 -5.17 -0.33 32.28
C SER A 104 -4.18 -1.33 31.67
N PRO A 105 -4.23 -2.61 32.10
CA PRO A 105 -3.32 -3.66 31.64
C PRO A 105 -3.34 -3.82 30.12
N VAL A 106 -2.17 -4.01 29.51
CA VAL A 106 -2.11 -4.48 28.12
C VAL A 106 -2.48 -5.96 28.09
N ARG A 107 -3.47 -6.30 27.28
CA ARG A 107 -3.88 -7.68 27.01
C ARG A 107 -3.05 -8.29 25.90
N ASP A 108 -3.08 -7.64 24.75
CA ASP A 108 -2.47 -8.12 23.50
C ASP A 108 -1.84 -6.94 22.74
N ARG A 109 -0.91 -7.25 21.84
CA ARG A 109 -0.29 -6.28 20.93
C ARG A 109 -0.39 -6.73 19.49
N PHE A 110 -0.57 -5.78 18.59
CA PHE A 110 -0.72 -5.99 17.17
C PHE A 110 0.17 -5.04 16.38
N ARG A 111 0.78 -5.53 15.31
CA ARG A 111 1.43 -4.70 14.30
C ARG A 111 0.63 -4.80 13.02
N VAL A 112 0.24 -3.66 12.46
CA VAL A 112 -0.50 -3.57 11.21
C VAL A 112 0.36 -2.87 10.17
N GLN A 113 0.60 -3.51 9.03
CA GLN A 113 1.29 -2.88 7.91
C GLN A 113 0.36 -1.95 7.12
N ALA A 114 0.92 -1.01 6.36
CA ALA A 114 0.18 -0.08 5.52
C ALA A 114 -0.62 -0.77 4.39
N ASP A 115 -0.31 -2.03 4.06
CA ASP A 115 -1.07 -2.88 3.14
C ASP A 115 -2.28 -3.57 3.80
N GLY A 116 -2.45 -3.45 5.11
CA GLY A 116 -3.52 -4.07 5.89
C GLY A 116 -3.18 -5.45 6.47
N THR A 117 -1.96 -5.96 6.30
CA THR A 117 -1.52 -7.21 6.95
C THR A 117 -1.47 -7.01 8.46
N VAL A 118 -2.10 -7.91 9.22
CA VAL A 118 -2.16 -7.88 10.69
C VAL A 118 -1.29 -8.98 11.28
N PHE A 119 -0.40 -8.60 12.18
CA PHE A 119 0.42 -9.49 12.97
C PHE A 119 0.05 -9.40 14.45
N TRP A 120 0.19 -10.51 15.16
CA TRP A 120 -0.05 -10.66 16.59
C TRP A 120 1.29 -10.78 17.33
N TYR A 121 1.47 -10.11 18.47
CA TYR A 121 2.67 -10.25 19.29
C TYR A 121 2.65 -11.53 20.15
N ASP A 122 3.45 -12.52 19.78
CA ASP A 122 3.66 -13.73 20.57
C ASP A 122 4.60 -13.43 21.75
N VAL A 123 4.02 -13.42 22.96
CA VAL A 123 4.76 -13.15 24.21
C VAL A 123 5.75 -14.25 24.61
N VAL A 124 5.63 -15.46 24.05
CA VAL A 124 6.53 -16.60 24.33
C VAL A 124 7.80 -16.49 23.50
N ASN A 125 7.64 -16.17 22.21
CA ASN A 125 8.77 -15.99 21.28
C ASN A 125 9.29 -14.54 21.22
N ALA A 126 8.57 -13.60 21.84
CA ALA A 126 8.82 -12.16 21.86
C ALA A 126 8.88 -11.50 20.46
N ASP A 127 8.07 -11.99 19.52
CA ASP A 127 8.06 -11.59 18.11
C ASP A 127 6.63 -11.46 17.55
N PHE A 128 6.47 -10.85 16.39
CA PHE A 128 5.20 -10.68 15.69
C PHE A 128 4.95 -11.81 14.68
N VAL A 129 3.92 -12.63 14.93
CA VAL A 129 3.49 -13.75 14.08
C VAL A 129 2.25 -13.38 13.25
N ASP A 130 1.97 -14.13 12.18
CA ASP A 130 0.77 -13.90 11.37
C ASP A 130 -0.51 -14.11 12.22
N TYR A 131 -1.46 -13.16 12.14
CA TYR A 131 -2.67 -13.22 12.94
C TYR A 131 -3.50 -14.49 12.71
N ALA A 132 -3.57 -14.99 11.47
CA ALA A 132 -4.31 -16.21 11.14
C ALA A 132 -3.54 -17.49 11.50
N GLU A 133 -2.22 -17.42 11.75
CA GLU A 133 -1.47 -18.49 12.41
C GLU A 133 -1.83 -18.55 13.90
N HIS A 134 -1.72 -17.43 14.62
CA HIS A 134 -2.08 -17.34 16.05
C HIS A 134 -3.52 -17.78 16.33
N ALA A 135 -4.48 -17.32 15.52
CA ALA A 135 -5.89 -17.70 15.68
C ALA A 135 -6.17 -19.20 15.49
N ARG A 136 -5.26 -19.96 14.84
CA ARG A 136 -5.36 -21.42 14.69
C ARG A 136 -4.67 -22.17 15.84
N SER A 137 -3.65 -21.61 16.48
CA SER A 137 -2.95 -22.26 17.60
C SER A 137 -3.73 -22.23 18.91
N MET A 138 -4.77 -21.40 19.00
CA MET A 138 -5.63 -21.20 20.17
C MET A 138 -6.92 -22.05 20.16
N GLN A 139 -7.08 -22.98 19.20
CA GLN A 139 -8.22 -23.89 19.04
C GLN A 139 -7.88 -25.32 19.47
#